data_AF-A0A955YAI2-F1
#
_entry.id   AF-A0A955YAI2-F1
#
_cell.length_a   1.000
_cell.length_b   1.000
_cell.length_c   1.000
_cell.angle_alpha   90.00
_cell.angle_beta   90.00
_cell.angle_gamma   90.00
#
_symmetry.space_group_name_H-M   'P 1'
#
loop_
_entity.id
_entity.type
_entity.pdbx_description
1 polymer ?
#
loop_
_entity_poly.entity_id
_entity_poly.type
_entity_poly.pdbx_seq_one_letter_code
_entity_poly.pdbx_strand_id
1 'polypeptide(L)'
;LAASERRALAGTLAGAIAHDFNNLIMPLQMGIDELQTLLKDAATTETRMLEAMSGACTRLHDLAHRLTRVGRERSDTFEPIDLVAAVRGALEVARAHPAFARKTIRVVAPDPVTLSTSAVLVDQVTINLLLNAAEAGASTMEVHVRQVGDEVELAVHDDGPGIEDAAQAFAPWSTTKATGSGLGLFSVAACAELHHGRAEAGRSDILGGAVVRMVVPAQ
;
A
#
# COMPACT_ATOMS: atom_id res chain seq x y z
N LEU A 1 11.04 15.33 -20.04
CA LEU A 1 12.38 15.40 -19.41
C LEU A 1 12.30 15.79 -17.94
N ALA A 2 11.76 16.97 -17.57
CA ALA A 2 11.69 17.43 -16.17
C ALA A 2 10.86 16.57 -15.16
N ALA A 3 9.97 15.70 -15.63
CA ALA A 3 9.21 14.77 -14.79
C ALA A 3 9.97 13.44 -14.54
N SER A 4 10.85 13.03 -15.46
CA SER A 4 11.68 11.83 -15.33
C SER A 4 12.81 12.03 -14.33
N GLU A 5 13.44 13.21 -14.32
CA GLU A 5 14.48 13.56 -13.35
C GLU A 5 13.91 13.77 -11.94
N ARG A 6 12.71 14.37 -11.81
CA ARG A 6 12.00 14.47 -10.53
C ARG A 6 11.65 13.09 -9.94
N ARG A 7 11.34 12.10 -10.79
CA ARG A 7 11.02 10.70 -10.40
C ARG A 7 12.25 9.90 -9.98
N ALA A 8 13.36 10.00 -10.72
CA ALA A 8 14.62 9.40 -10.31
C ALA A 8 15.12 9.98 -8.97
N LEU A 9 14.99 11.30 -8.81
CA LEU A 9 15.30 11.98 -7.56
C LEU A 9 14.37 11.51 -6.42
N ALA A 10 13.06 11.34 -6.65
CA ALA A 10 12.11 10.87 -5.64
C ALA A 10 12.37 9.43 -5.19
N GLY A 11 12.70 8.50 -6.11
CA GLY A 11 13.06 7.13 -5.75
C GLY A 11 14.38 7.04 -4.97
N THR A 12 15.38 7.85 -5.36
CA THR A 12 16.67 7.93 -4.67
C THR A 12 16.55 8.60 -3.30
N LEU A 13 15.73 9.67 -3.21
CA LEU A 13 15.42 10.35 -1.95
C LEU A 13 14.59 9.46 -1.03
N ALA A 14 13.61 8.71 -1.52
CA ALA A 14 12.83 7.79 -0.69
C ALA A 14 13.70 6.69 -0.10
N GLY A 15 14.63 6.12 -0.88
CA GLY A 15 15.61 5.15 -0.40
C GLY A 15 16.59 5.71 0.62
N ALA A 16 17.13 6.92 0.38
CA ALA A 16 18.07 7.59 1.28
C ALA A 16 17.40 8.05 2.59
N ILE A 17 16.21 8.66 2.49
CA ILE A 17 15.39 9.04 3.64
C ILE A 17 15.04 7.80 4.46
N ALA A 18 14.62 6.71 3.83
CA ALA A 18 14.23 5.52 4.57
C ALA A 18 15.42 4.79 5.23
N HIS A 19 16.62 4.86 4.64
CA HIS A 19 17.86 4.44 5.29
C HIS A 19 18.16 5.27 6.54
N ASP A 20 18.06 6.60 6.44
CA ASP A 20 18.31 7.50 7.57
C ASP A 20 17.23 7.40 8.65
N PHE A 21 15.97 7.18 8.28
CA PHE A 21 14.89 6.88 9.24
C PHE A 21 15.17 5.60 10.02
N ASN A 22 15.53 4.50 9.34
CA ASN A 22 15.88 3.25 10.03
C ASN A 22 17.06 3.45 10.99
N ASN A 23 18.05 4.26 10.60
CA ASN A 23 19.19 4.61 11.45
C ASN A 23 18.82 5.47 12.67
N LEU A 24 17.73 6.25 12.61
CA LEU A 24 17.26 7.07 13.74
C LEU A 24 16.26 6.31 14.64
N ILE A 25 15.43 5.44 14.08
CA ILE A 25 14.40 4.69 14.81
C ILE A 25 15.02 3.57 15.64
N MET A 26 15.97 2.83 15.07
CA MET A 26 16.54 1.64 15.72
C MET A 26 17.27 1.98 17.04
N PRO A 27 18.07 3.07 17.16
CA PRO A 27 18.63 3.51 18.43
C PRO A 27 17.58 4.01 19.43
N LEU A 28 16.53 4.69 18.96
CA LEU A 28 15.42 5.13 19.82
C LEU A 28 14.67 3.94 20.41
N GLN A 29 14.42 2.92 19.61
CA GLN A 29 13.72 1.71 20.02
C GLN A 29 14.56 0.91 21.03
N MET A 30 15.87 0.77 20.79
CA MET A 30 16.79 0.18 21.78
C MET A 30 16.82 0.95 23.10
N GLY A 31 16.84 2.29 23.05
CA GLY A 31 16.79 3.11 24.27
C GLY A 31 15.47 2.97 25.04
N ILE A 32 14.35 2.80 24.33
CA ILE A 32 13.04 2.55 24.95
C ILE A 32 13.01 1.16 25.59
N ASP A 33 13.52 0.13 24.91
CA ASP A 33 13.57 -1.25 25.45
C ASP A 33 14.49 -1.34 26.68
N GLU A 34 15.61 -0.60 26.68
CA GLU A 34 16.52 -0.48 27.82
C GLU A 34 15.85 0.23 29.00
N LEU A 35 15.16 1.35 28.75
CA LEU A 35 14.41 2.07 29.79
C LEU A 35 13.25 1.23 30.33
N GLN A 36 12.51 0.49 29.50
CA GLN A 36 11.47 -0.43 29.95
C GLN A 36 12.03 -1.54 30.83
N THR A 37 13.25 -2.00 30.54
CA THR A 37 13.93 -3.02 31.35
C THR A 37 14.38 -2.48 32.70
N LEU A 38 14.92 -1.25 32.74
CA LEU A 38 15.38 -0.58 33.95
C LEU A 38 14.24 -0.08 34.84
N LEU A 39 13.08 0.25 34.24
CA LEU A 39 11.90 0.80 34.92
C LEU A 39 10.83 -0.26 35.21
N LYS A 40 11.20 -1.55 35.21
CA LYS A 40 10.28 -2.66 35.56
C LYS A 40 9.56 -2.48 36.90
N ASP A 41 10.10 -1.66 37.81
CA ASP A 41 9.54 -1.37 39.14
C ASP A 41 9.01 0.07 39.30
N ALA A 42 8.97 0.89 38.24
CA ALA A 42 8.51 2.29 38.31
C ALA A 42 6.99 2.44 38.08
N ALA A 43 6.42 3.56 38.53
CA ALA A 43 4.97 3.77 38.55
C ALA A 43 4.33 3.74 37.15
N THR A 44 3.12 3.17 37.08
CA THR A 44 2.30 2.86 35.87
C THR A 44 2.20 3.91 34.75
N THR A 45 2.56 5.18 34.99
CA THR A 45 2.50 6.25 33.98
C THR A 45 3.76 6.30 33.10
N GLU A 46 4.94 5.99 33.66
CA GLU A 46 6.21 5.98 32.91
C GLU A 46 6.29 4.78 31.95
N THR A 47 5.82 3.61 32.38
CA THR A 47 5.69 2.41 31.54
C THR A 47 4.76 2.64 30.34
N ARG A 48 3.61 3.30 30.54
CA ARG A 48 2.66 3.62 29.46
C ARG A 48 3.21 4.59 28.43
N MET A 49 3.99 5.58 28.86
CA MET A 49 4.64 6.53 27.95
C MET A 49 5.69 5.81 27.08
N LEU A 50 6.48 4.92 27.68
CA LEU A 50 7.47 4.09 26.98
C LEU A 50 6.83 3.12 25.99
N GLU A 51 5.72 2.47 26.37
CA GLU A 51 4.94 1.63 25.45
C GLU A 51 4.39 2.43 24.26
N ALA A 52 3.88 3.65 24.50
CA ALA A 52 3.40 4.52 23.44
C ALA A 52 4.52 4.96 22.48
N MET A 53 5.71 5.26 23.01
CA MET A 53 6.90 5.61 22.24
C MET A 53 7.46 4.42 21.45
N SER A 54 7.49 3.22 22.04
CA SER A 54 7.88 1.98 21.35
C SER A 54 6.92 1.70 20.20
N GLY A 55 5.61 1.80 20.44
CA GLY A 55 4.60 1.66 19.39
C GLY A 55 4.72 2.71 18.29
N ALA A 56 5.15 3.94 18.59
CA ALA A 56 5.42 4.96 17.59
C ALA A 56 6.67 4.64 16.75
N CYS A 57 7.74 4.14 17.38
CA CYS A 57 8.94 3.69 16.69
C CYS A 57 8.65 2.50 15.76
N THR A 58 7.88 1.50 16.20
CA THR A 58 7.46 0.39 15.33
C THR A 58 6.66 0.87 14.11
N ARG A 59 5.71 1.80 14.30
CA ARG A 59 4.97 2.38 13.16
C ARG A 59 5.87 3.16 12.21
N LEU A 60 6.86 3.88 12.73
CA LEU A 60 7.87 4.58 11.94
C LEU A 60 8.82 3.61 11.22
N HIS A 61 9.13 2.47 11.83
CA HIS A 61 9.94 1.42 11.23
C HIS A 61 9.19 0.75 10.08
N ASP A 62 7.92 0.40 10.27
CA ASP A 62 7.04 -0.11 9.21
C ASP A 62 6.92 0.90 8.07
N LEU A 63 6.85 2.19 8.39
CA LEU A 63 6.83 3.28 7.42
C LEU A 63 8.13 3.34 6.61
N ALA A 64 9.28 3.29 7.27
CA ALA A 64 10.59 3.26 6.63
C ALA A 64 10.79 1.97 5.81
N HIS A 65 10.27 0.83 6.26
CA HIS A 65 10.29 -0.42 5.51
C HIS A 65 9.45 -0.35 4.24
N ARG A 66 8.25 0.26 4.29
CA ARG A 66 7.41 0.49 3.11
C ARG A 66 8.09 1.43 2.10
N LEU A 67 8.81 2.46 2.58
CA LEU A 67 9.54 3.40 1.73
C LEU A 67 10.83 2.81 1.14
N THR A 68 11.58 2.02 1.91
CA THR A 68 12.78 1.32 1.42
C THR A 68 12.42 0.23 0.40
N ARG A 69 11.31 -0.50 0.56
CA ARG A 69 10.92 -1.55 -0.40
C ARG A 69 10.65 -1.00 -1.80
N VAL A 70 10.10 0.22 -1.89
CA VAL A 70 9.91 0.94 -3.16
C VAL A 70 11.24 1.29 -3.85
N GLY A 71 12.31 1.56 -3.08
CA GLY A 71 13.61 1.95 -3.63
C GLY A 71 14.64 0.82 -3.76
N ARG A 72 14.45 -0.32 -3.08
CA ARG A 72 15.47 -1.37 -2.92
C ARG A 72 15.22 -2.61 -3.77
N GLU A 73 14.00 -2.82 -4.27
CA GLU A 73 13.71 -3.81 -5.31
C GLU A 73 14.10 -3.25 -6.68
N ARG A 74 15.41 -3.30 -6.95
CA ARG A 74 15.90 -3.38 -8.33
C ARG A 74 15.20 -4.57 -9.01
N SER A 75 14.59 -4.31 -10.16
CA SER A 75 14.41 -5.11 -11.39
C SER A 75 14.81 -6.59 -11.54
N ASP A 76 15.44 -7.25 -10.56
CA ASP A 76 16.01 -8.62 -10.68
C ASP A 76 15.07 -9.73 -10.17
N THR A 77 13.82 -9.41 -9.81
CA THR A 77 12.82 -10.38 -9.29
C THR A 77 11.47 -10.31 -9.99
N PHE A 78 11.37 -9.57 -11.09
CA PHE A 78 10.15 -9.59 -11.90
C PHE A 78 10.15 -10.86 -12.73
N GLU A 79 9.22 -11.74 -12.40
CA GLU A 79 9.00 -12.98 -13.12
C GLU A 79 7.57 -12.99 -13.67
N PRO A 80 7.31 -13.66 -14.80
CA PRO A 80 5.95 -13.84 -15.29
C PRO A 80 5.13 -14.64 -14.26
N ILE A 81 4.16 -13.98 -13.63
CA ILE A 81 3.24 -14.63 -12.69
C ILE A 81 1.80 -14.59 -13.20
N ASP A 82 1.00 -15.56 -12.78
CA ASP A 82 -0.46 -15.51 -12.90
C ASP A 82 -0.99 -14.45 -11.92
N LEU A 83 -1.36 -13.29 -12.46
CA LEU A 83 -1.84 -12.15 -11.68
C LEU A 83 -3.16 -12.47 -10.98
N VAL A 84 -4.03 -13.28 -11.60
CA VAL A 84 -5.31 -13.67 -11.01
C VAL A 84 -5.09 -14.58 -9.80
N ALA A 85 -4.16 -15.54 -9.90
CA ALA A 85 -3.77 -16.40 -8.79
C ALA A 85 -3.14 -15.60 -7.64
N ALA A 86 -2.25 -14.66 -7.94
CA ALA A 86 -1.63 -13.79 -6.94
C ALA A 86 -2.67 -12.93 -6.20
N VAL A 87 -3.59 -12.29 -6.93
CA VAL A 87 -4.69 -11.51 -6.33
C VAL A 87 -5.58 -12.37 -5.43
N ARG A 88 -5.90 -13.60 -5.84
CA ARG A 88 -6.66 -14.55 -5.00
C ARG A 88 -5.88 -14.90 -3.73
N GLY A 89 -4.57 -15.11 -3.82
CA GLY A 89 -3.70 -15.33 -2.66
C GLY A 89 -3.74 -14.15 -1.69
N ALA A 90 -3.59 -12.93 -2.19
CA ALA A 90 -3.68 -11.70 -1.40
C ALA A 90 -5.02 -11.59 -0.66
N LEU A 91 -6.11 -12.00 -1.30
CA LEU A 91 -7.46 -11.97 -0.72
C LEU A 91 -7.65 -12.96 0.43
N GLU A 92 -7.04 -14.15 0.36
CA GLU A 92 -7.11 -15.10 1.48
C GLU A 92 -6.43 -14.52 2.72
N VAL A 93 -5.30 -13.82 2.55
CA VAL A 93 -4.63 -13.10 3.65
C VAL A 93 -5.48 -11.92 4.12
N ALA A 94 -6.04 -11.14 3.19
CA ALA A 94 -6.86 -9.98 3.52
C ALA A 94 -8.09 -10.38 4.35
N ARG A 95 -8.75 -11.52 4.07
CA ARG A 95 -9.92 -11.98 4.84
C ARG A 95 -9.67 -12.16 6.33
N ALA A 96 -8.44 -12.43 6.75
CA ALA A 96 -8.07 -12.54 8.17
C ALA A 96 -7.98 -11.17 8.87
N HIS A 97 -7.90 -10.07 8.13
CA HIS A 97 -7.73 -8.74 8.68
C HIS A 97 -9.07 -8.12 9.13
N PRO A 98 -9.18 -7.58 10.36
CA PRO A 98 -10.45 -7.10 10.93
C PRO A 98 -11.19 -6.05 10.09
N ALA A 99 -10.47 -5.22 9.32
CA ALA A 99 -11.08 -4.22 8.44
C ALA A 99 -12.02 -4.82 7.37
N PHE A 100 -11.81 -6.10 7.02
CA PHE A 100 -12.63 -6.81 6.03
C PHE A 100 -13.69 -7.69 6.67
N ALA A 101 -13.81 -7.69 8.01
CA ALA A 101 -14.87 -8.39 8.70
C ALA A 101 -16.23 -7.89 8.19
N ARG A 102 -17.09 -8.83 7.76
CA ARG A 102 -18.44 -8.57 7.21
C ARG A 102 -18.44 -7.79 5.89
N LYS A 103 -17.32 -7.72 5.17
CA LYS A 103 -17.26 -7.15 3.81
C LYS A 103 -17.46 -8.25 2.77
N THR A 104 -18.11 -7.92 1.67
CA THR A 104 -18.23 -8.82 0.52
C THR A 104 -17.14 -8.45 -0.49
N ILE A 105 -16.21 -9.36 -0.75
CA ILE A 105 -15.13 -9.15 -1.72
C ILE A 105 -15.18 -10.25 -2.78
N ARG A 106 -15.24 -9.87 -4.06
CA ARG A 106 -15.26 -10.80 -5.19
C ARG A 106 -14.12 -10.50 -6.17
N VAL A 107 -13.62 -11.53 -6.82
CA VAL A 107 -12.66 -11.40 -7.93
C VAL A 107 -13.41 -11.61 -9.24
N VAL A 108 -13.27 -10.66 -10.15
CA VAL A 108 -13.79 -10.73 -11.51
C VAL A 108 -12.59 -10.75 -12.45
N ALA A 109 -12.32 -11.91 -13.02
CA ALA A 109 -11.22 -12.14 -13.96
C ALA A 109 -11.72 -13.10 -15.05
N PRO A 110 -12.24 -12.58 -16.17
CA PRO A 110 -12.83 -13.41 -17.22
C PRO A 110 -11.78 -14.28 -17.93
N ASP A 111 -10.56 -13.77 -18.06
CA ASP A 111 -9.45 -14.41 -18.75
C ASP A 111 -8.23 -14.51 -17.82
N PRO A 112 -7.33 -15.50 -18.01
CA PRO A 112 -6.02 -15.53 -17.36
C PRO A 112 -5.21 -14.30 -17.76
N VAL A 113 -4.50 -13.71 -16.79
CA VAL A 113 -3.64 -12.54 -17.02
C VAL A 113 -2.27 -12.82 -16.43
N THR A 114 -1.24 -12.69 -17.26
CA THR A 114 0.16 -12.80 -16.83
C THR A 114 0.76 -11.40 -16.75
N LEU A 115 1.54 -11.15 -15.69
CA LEU A 115 2.30 -9.93 -15.54
C LEU A 115 3.70 -10.26 -15.03
N SER A 116 4.72 -9.64 -15.61
CA SER A 116 6.09 -9.73 -15.07
C SER A 116 6.20 -8.82 -13.84
N THR A 117 6.19 -9.43 -12.65
CA THR A 117 6.19 -8.72 -11.37
C THR A 117 6.62 -9.66 -10.23
N SER A 118 6.55 -9.21 -8.98
CA SER A 118 6.69 -10.06 -7.79
C SER A 118 5.35 -10.22 -7.08
N ALA A 119 5.09 -11.40 -6.52
CA ALA A 119 3.86 -11.66 -5.77
C ALA A 119 3.67 -10.67 -4.59
N VAL A 120 4.78 -10.25 -3.96
CA VAL A 120 4.79 -9.29 -2.84
C VAL A 120 4.25 -7.92 -3.26
N LEU A 121 4.57 -7.46 -4.48
CA LEU A 121 4.06 -6.20 -5.00
C LEU A 121 2.55 -6.29 -5.30
N VAL A 122 2.10 -7.41 -5.87
CA VAL A 122 0.67 -7.66 -6.11
C VAL A 122 -0.11 -7.72 -4.81
N ASP A 123 0.40 -8.42 -3.79
CA ASP A 123 -0.21 -8.46 -2.45
C ASP A 123 -0.35 -7.04 -1.89
N GLN A 124 0.72 -6.25 -1.95
CA GLN A 124 0.72 -4.90 -1.40
C GLN A 124 -0.28 -3.99 -2.11
N VAL A 125 -0.31 -4.00 -3.44
CA VAL A 125 -1.25 -3.19 -4.23
C VAL A 125 -2.68 -3.62 -3.92
N THR A 126 -2.97 -4.91 -3.99
CA THR A 126 -4.31 -5.47 -3.75
C THR A 126 -4.81 -5.11 -2.34
N ILE A 127 -3.99 -5.31 -1.31
CA ILE A 127 -4.35 -5.02 0.08
C ILE A 127 -4.55 -3.52 0.29
N ASN A 128 -3.69 -2.66 -0.28
CA ASN A 128 -3.84 -1.21 -0.13
C ASN A 128 -5.13 -0.69 -0.77
N LEU A 129 -5.47 -1.20 -1.95
CA LEU A 129 -6.71 -0.84 -2.64
C LEU A 129 -7.94 -1.26 -1.84
N LEU A 130 -7.97 -2.51 -1.37
CA LEU A 130 -9.06 -3.04 -0.56
C LEU A 130 -9.19 -2.30 0.78
N LEU A 131 -8.08 -2.06 1.47
CA LEU A 131 -8.09 -1.35 2.76
C LEU A 131 -8.60 0.07 2.58
N ASN A 132 -8.19 0.76 1.52
CA ASN A 132 -8.67 2.10 1.23
C ASN A 132 -10.20 2.14 1.06
N ALA A 133 -10.77 1.19 0.31
CA ALA A 133 -12.22 1.04 0.13
C ALA A 133 -12.94 0.70 1.46
N ALA A 134 -12.44 -0.28 2.21
CA ALA A 134 -13.02 -0.69 3.48
C ALA A 134 -13.06 0.45 4.51
N GLU A 135 -11.96 1.20 4.62
CA GLU A 135 -11.86 2.38 5.49
C GLU A 135 -12.70 3.56 5.00
N ALA A 136 -13.00 3.65 3.70
CA ALA A 136 -13.94 4.64 3.15
C ALA A 136 -15.41 4.27 3.46
N GLY A 137 -15.64 3.11 4.09
CA GLY A 137 -16.96 2.64 4.50
C GLY A 137 -17.61 1.67 3.53
N ALA A 138 -16.95 1.30 2.42
CA ALA A 138 -17.48 0.34 1.45
C ALA A 138 -17.83 -0.98 2.12
N SER A 139 -18.99 -1.55 1.79
CA SER A 139 -19.46 -2.85 2.25
C SER A 139 -19.17 -3.97 1.25
N THR A 140 -19.13 -3.60 -0.04
CA THR A 140 -18.92 -4.49 -1.17
C THR A 140 -17.77 -3.98 -2.02
N MET A 141 -16.87 -4.87 -2.40
CA MET A 141 -15.73 -4.60 -3.27
C MET A 141 -15.63 -5.67 -4.35
N GLU A 142 -15.28 -5.26 -5.56
CA GLU A 142 -14.93 -6.16 -6.65
C GLU A 142 -13.51 -5.86 -7.13
N VAL A 143 -12.66 -6.89 -7.13
CA VAL A 143 -11.31 -6.83 -7.67
C VAL A 143 -11.36 -7.34 -9.10
N HIS A 144 -11.16 -6.45 -10.06
CA HIS A 144 -11.15 -6.73 -11.49
C HIS A 144 -9.71 -6.90 -11.96
N VAL A 145 -9.43 -8.01 -12.63
CA VAL A 145 -8.14 -8.29 -13.27
C VAL A 145 -8.40 -8.61 -14.73
N ARG A 146 -7.83 -7.82 -15.64
CA ARG A 146 -8.03 -8.00 -17.08
C ARG A 146 -6.87 -7.43 -17.89
N GLN A 147 -6.69 -7.96 -19.09
CA GLN A 147 -5.85 -7.35 -20.11
C GLN A 147 -6.74 -6.58 -21.11
N VAL A 148 -6.35 -5.35 -21.44
CA VAL A 148 -7.03 -4.45 -22.38
C VAL A 148 -6.03 -4.01 -23.44
N GLY A 149 -6.01 -4.70 -24.57
CA GLY A 149 -4.98 -4.48 -25.59
C GLY A 149 -3.59 -4.79 -25.04
N ASP A 150 -2.71 -3.79 -25.08
CA ASP A 150 -1.32 -3.88 -24.60
C ASP A 150 -1.17 -3.41 -23.15
N GLU A 151 -2.26 -3.31 -22.39
CA GLU A 151 -2.24 -2.94 -20.97
C GLU A 151 -2.86 -4.04 -20.10
N VAL A 152 -2.27 -4.28 -18.93
CA VAL A 152 -2.84 -5.08 -17.85
C VAL A 152 -3.40 -4.14 -16.78
N GLU A 153 -4.63 -4.41 -16.35
CA GLU A 153 -5.35 -3.63 -15.35
C GLU A 153 -5.65 -4.50 -14.11
N LEU A 154 -5.31 -3.95 -12.94
CA LEU A 154 -5.79 -4.40 -11.63
C LEU A 154 -6.60 -3.26 -11.01
N ALA A 155 -7.92 -3.44 -10.91
CA ALA A 155 -8.84 -2.44 -10.39
C ALA A 155 -9.61 -2.94 -9.18
N VAL A 156 -9.88 -2.06 -8.22
CA VAL A 156 -10.85 -2.30 -7.14
C VAL A 156 -11.98 -1.32 -7.30
N HIS A 157 -13.18 -1.86 -7.49
CA HIS A 157 -14.45 -1.14 -7.46
C HIS A 157 -15.07 -1.30 -6.07
N ASP A 158 -15.68 -0.25 -5.56
CA ASP A 158 -16.38 -0.27 -4.27
C ASP A 158 -17.73 0.45 -4.31
N ASP A 159 -18.56 0.19 -3.30
CA ASP A 159 -19.86 0.82 -3.06
C ASP A 159 -19.81 1.98 -2.04
N GLY A 160 -18.61 2.53 -1.80
CA GLY A 160 -18.38 3.63 -0.88
C GLY A 160 -18.79 5.01 -1.44
N PRO A 161 -18.37 6.11 -0.78
CA PRO A 161 -18.75 7.46 -1.18
C PRO A 161 -18.07 7.98 -2.47
N GLY A 162 -17.01 7.31 -2.93
CA GLY A 162 -16.16 7.80 -4.02
C GLY A 162 -14.92 8.58 -3.54
N ILE A 163 -14.17 9.14 -4.48
CA ILE A 163 -12.98 9.97 -4.24
C ILE A 163 -13.23 11.35 -4.86
N GLU A 164 -13.21 12.40 -4.04
CA GLU A 164 -13.47 13.78 -4.51
C GLU A 164 -12.32 14.39 -5.32
N ASP A 165 -11.07 14.22 -4.87
CA ASP A 165 -9.87 14.68 -5.59
C ASP A 165 -8.96 13.50 -5.95
N ALA A 166 -9.26 12.88 -7.09
CA ALA A 166 -8.50 11.75 -7.61
C ALA A 166 -7.03 12.07 -7.88
N ALA A 167 -6.69 13.33 -8.21
CA ALA A 167 -5.33 13.71 -8.51
C ALA A 167 -4.48 13.83 -7.23
N GLN A 168 -5.03 14.39 -6.16
CA GLN A 168 -4.34 14.45 -4.86
C GLN A 168 -4.36 13.13 -4.09
N ALA A 169 -5.28 12.21 -4.40
CA ALA A 169 -5.40 10.95 -3.68
C ALA A 169 -4.12 10.09 -3.70
N PHE A 170 -3.27 10.27 -4.71
CA PHE A 170 -2.00 9.55 -4.87
C PHE A 170 -0.79 10.30 -4.29
N ALA A 171 -0.96 11.53 -3.79
CA ALA A 171 0.14 12.27 -3.17
C ALA A 171 0.53 11.63 -1.82
N PRO A 172 1.82 11.66 -1.43
CA PRO A 172 2.24 11.13 -0.14
C PRO A 172 1.57 11.90 1.00
N TRP A 173 1.14 11.17 2.03
CA TRP A 173 0.44 11.67 3.21
C TRP A 173 -0.93 12.30 2.94
N SER A 174 -1.47 12.12 1.72
CA SER A 174 -2.82 12.55 1.38
C SER A 174 -3.85 11.62 2.03
N THR A 175 -4.59 12.15 3.01
CA THR A 175 -5.64 11.41 3.73
C THR A 175 -6.71 12.36 4.21
N THR A 176 -7.96 11.94 4.11
CA THR A 176 -9.12 12.61 4.74
C THR A 176 -9.53 11.95 6.06
N LYS A 177 -8.87 10.85 6.44
CA LYS A 177 -9.19 10.00 7.59
C LYS A 177 -8.32 10.37 8.79
N ALA A 178 -8.93 10.46 9.98
CA ALA A 178 -8.26 10.85 11.22
C ALA A 178 -7.10 9.93 11.64
N THR A 179 -7.14 8.65 11.25
CA THR A 179 -6.10 7.65 11.58
C THR A 179 -5.39 7.09 10.35
N GLY A 180 -5.66 7.63 9.16
CA GLY A 180 -5.06 7.15 7.91
C GLY A 180 -3.64 7.68 7.74
N SER A 181 -2.71 6.86 7.27
CA SER A 181 -1.33 7.30 7.01
C SER A 181 -1.17 8.12 5.73
N GLY A 182 -2.16 8.06 4.82
CA GLY A 182 -2.11 8.71 3.51
C GLY A 182 -1.08 8.12 2.54
N LEU A 183 -0.68 6.86 2.75
CA LEU A 183 0.36 6.22 1.93
C LEU A 183 -0.10 5.03 1.12
N GLY A 184 -1.30 4.49 1.39
CA GLY A 184 -1.82 3.32 0.68
C GLY A 184 -1.86 3.54 -0.84
N LEU A 185 -2.53 4.61 -1.29
CA LEU A 185 -2.64 4.95 -2.70
C LEU A 185 -1.31 5.44 -3.30
N PHE A 186 -0.50 6.16 -2.53
CA PHE A 186 0.87 6.51 -2.95
C PHE A 186 1.69 5.26 -3.30
N SER A 187 1.62 4.20 -2.48
CA SER A 187 2.29 2.94 -2.77
C SER A 187 1.75 2.25 -4.04
N VAL A 188 0.45 2.37 -4.34
CA VAL A 188 -0.12 1.87 -5.59
C VAL A 188 0.43 2.63 -6.79
N ALA A 189 0.49 3.97 -6.72
CA ALA A 189 1.07 4.79 -7.77
C ALA A 189 2.56 4.48 -7.98
N ALA A 190 3.33 4.35 -6.91
CA ALA A 190 4.75 3.96 -7.00
C ALA A 190 4.95 2.57 -7.62
N CYS A 191 4.10 1.61 -7.27
CA CYS A 191 4.12 0.28 -7.89
C CYS A 191 3.76 0.34 -9.37
N ALA A 192 2.74 1.11 -9.75
CA ALA A 192 2.38 1.29 -11.16
C ALA A 192 3.54 1.92 -11.96
N GLU A 193 4.18 2.97 -11.42
CA GLU A 193 5.34 3.62 -12.05
C GLU A 193 6.54 2.66 -12.19
N LEU A 194 6.77 1.79 -11.20
CA LEU A 194 7.82 0.76 -11.25
C LEU A 194 7.61 -0.21 -12.43
N HIS A 195 6.36 -0.47 -12.81
CA HIS A 195 5.99 -1.26 -13.98
C HIS A 195 5.83 -0.43 -15.26
N HIS A 196 6.32 0.81 -15.29
CA HIS A 196 6.15 1.75 -16.41
C HIS A 196 4.68 2.08 -16.74
N GLY A 197 3.80 1.91 -15.77
CA GLY A 197 2.37 2.18 -15.85
C GLY A 197 1.95 3.43 -15.09
N ARG A 198 0.68 3.46 -14.70
CA ARG A 198 0.01 4.55 -13.98
C ARG A 198 -1.04 4.01 -13.02
N ALA A 199 -1.35 4.79 -11.98
CA ALA A 199 -2.52 4.58 -11.15
C ALA A 199 -3.58 5.63 -11.46
N GLU A 200 -4.85 5.23 -11.46
CA GLU A 200 -5.98 6.10 -11.73
C GLU A 200 -7.07 5.88 -10.67
N ALA A 201 -7.82 6.93 -10.38
CA ALA A 201 -8.98 6.88 -9.51
C ALA A 201 -10.17 7.56 -10.19
N GLY A 202 -11.37 7.09 -9.90
CA GLY A 202 -12.61 7.65 -10.43
C GLY A 202 -13.84 7.11 -9.72
N ARG A 203 -15.00 7.31 -10.35
CA ARG A 203 -16.27 6.76 -9.89
C ARG A 203 -16.51 5.40 -10.53
N SER A 204 -16.87 4.41 -9.71
CA SER A 204 -17.21 3.09 -10.21
C SER A 204 -18.54 3.14 -10.96
N ASP A 205 -18.54 2.70 -12.21
CA ASP A 205 -19.71 2.41 -13.03
C ASP A 205 -20.40 1.09 -12.63
N ILE A 206 -19.67 0.18 -11.96
CA ILE A 206 -20.19 -1.13 -11.49
C ILE A 206 -20.95 -1.01 -10.15
N LEU A 207 -20.28 -0.54 -9.10
CA LEU A 207 -20.82 -0.48 -7.73
C LEU A 207 -21.25 0.92 -7.27
N GLY A 208 -21.01 1.97 -8.07
CA GLY A 208 -21.45 3.33 -7.78
C GLY A 208 -20.61 4.12 -6.76
N GLY A 209 -19.60 3.51 -6.13
CA GLY A 209 -18.65 4.18 -5.24
C GLY A 209 -17.36 4.58 -5.95
N ALA A 210 -16.19 4.30 -5.37
CA ALA A 210 -14.91 4.58 -6.03
C ALA A 210 -14.47 3.41 -6.91
N VAL A 211 -13.66 3.73 -7.92
CA VAL A 211 -12.79 2.76 -8.59
C VAL A 211 -11.37 3.29 -8.52
N VAL A 212 -10.45 2.44 -8.09
CA VAL A 212 -9.01 2.74 -8.12
C VAL A 212 -8.32 1.61 -8.86
N ARG A 213 -7.51 1.95 -9.86
CA ARG A 213 -6.87 0.99 -10.76
C ARG A 213 -5.40 1.26 -10.95
N MET A 214 -4.62 0.19 -11.01
CA MET A 214 -3.26 0.16 -11.51
C MET A 214 -3.30 -0.36 -12.95
N VAL A 215 -2.74 0.41 -13.89
CA VAL A 215 -2.68 0.09 -15.32
C VAL A 215 -1.22 0.08 -15.73
N VAL A 216 -0.74 -1.06 -16.26
CA VAL A 216 0.66 -1.27 -16.62
C VAL A 216 0.74 -1.89 -18.01
N PRO A 217 1.81 -1.70 -18.79
CA PRO A 217 1.98 -2.38 -20.07
C PRO A 217 1.97 -3.91 -19.89
N ALA A 218 1.28 -4.61 -20.79
CA ALA A 218 1.43 -6.05 -20.94
C ALA A 218 2.87 -6.35 -21.41
N GLN A 219 3.50 -7.36 -20.82
CA GLN A 219 4.89 -7.76 -21.14
C GLN A 219 4.92 -9.14 -21.78
#